data_AF-A0A6C0DRK8-F1
#
_entry.id   AF-A0A6C0DRK8-F1
#
_cell.length_a   1.000
_cell.length_b   1.000
_cell.length_c   1.000
_cell.angle_alpha   90.00
_cell.angle_beta   90.00
_cell.angle_gamma   90.00
#
_symmetry.space_group_name_H-M   'P 1'
#
loop_
_entity.id
_entity.type
_entity.pdbx_description
1 polymer ?
#
loop_
_entity_poly.entity_id
_entity_poly.type
_entity_poly.pdbx_seq_one_letter_code
_entity_poly.pdbx_strand_id
1 'polypeptide(L)'
;MIVVLVATLASILGILVAHGMGNWEKIKDNWDEYRCNPMYIPVAGFIRPDVSTSDNFIHCTNTLAASIWGIVQAQLNSYFGVLGESLVQLTGPLGLFRYVISRIRKFLFSFMAQTMSKATGSTSMFLHYLTKIQDVMKRFVAQGYIGAFLIKVLVDFIWSFVTLFISIVKTFVFILLAISFILALFNPALLVLAIVLASLIAASGF
;
A
#
# COMPACT_ATOMS: atom_id res chain seq x y z
N MET A 1 108.98 -8.16 35.33
CA MET A 1 107.80 -8.32 34.44
C MET A 1 106.49 -8.44 35.22
N ILE A 2 106.38 -9.28 36.26
CA ILE A 2 105.15 -9.45 37.05
C ILE A 2 104.66 -8.14 37.70
N VAL A 3 105.57 -7.33 38.27
CA VAL A 3 105.21 -6.05 38.93
C VAL A 3 104.59 -5.05 37.95
N VAL A 4 105.06 -5.01 36.70
CA VAL A 4 104.53 -4.10 35.67
C VAL A 4 103.14 -4.54 35.23
N LEU A 5 102.91 -5.85 35.06
CA LEU A 5 101.59 -6.39 34.73
C LEU A 5 100.55 -6.11 35.82
N VAL A 6 100.93 -6.27 37.10
CA VAL A 6 100.06 -5.97 38.23
C VAL A 6 99.74 -4.47 38.30
N ALA A 7 100.71 -3.59 38.07
CA ALA A 7 100.49 -2.15 38.05
C ALA A 7 99.56 -1.70 36.91
N THR A 8 99.70 -2.29 35.72
CA THR A 8 98.80 -1.99 34.58
C THR A 8 97.39 -2.54 34.79
N LEU A 9 97.25 -3.71 35.40
CA LEU A 9 95.92 -4.26 35.74
C LEU A 9 95.25 -3.42 36.82
N ALA A 10 96.00 -2.96 37.82
CA ALA A 10 95.50 -2.09 38.88
C ALA A 10 95.06 -0.72 38.36
N SER A 11 95.79 -0.13 37.40
CA SER A 11 95.40 1.14 36.80
C SER A 11 94.15 1.03 35.92
N ILE A 12 94.02 -0.06 35.14
CA ILE A 12 92.81 -0.34 34.35
C ILE A 12 91.59 -0.57 35.26
N LEU A 13 91.75 -1.35 36.33
CA LEU A 13 90.72 -1.53 37.36
C LEU A 13 90.33 -0.21 38.03
N GLY A 14 91.31 0.64 38.36
CA GLY A 14 91.06 1.94 38.98
C GLY A 14 90.25 2.88 38.08
N ILE A 15 90.54 2.91 36.77
CA ILE A 15 89.80 3.73 35.80
C ILE A 15 88.37 3.21 35.60
N LEU A 16 88.18 1.89 35.53
CA LEU A 16 86.85 1.27 35.42
C LEU A 16 85.98 1.55 36.66
N VAL A 17 86.56 1.48 37.86
CA VAL A 17 85.84 1.81 39.10
C VAL A 17 85.48 3.29 39.15
N ALA A 18 86.40 4.20 38.80
CA ALA A 18 86.13 5.64 38.80
C ALA A 18 85.05 6.05 37.79
N HIS A 19 85.05 5.45 36.58
CA HIS A 19 84.04 5.73 35.57
C HIS A 19 82.69 5.09 35.91
N GLY A 20 82.71 3.90 36.52
CA GLY A 20 81.53 3.23 37.06
C GLY A 20 80.84 4.07 38.14
N MET A 21 81.59 4.62 39.10
CA MET A 21 81.05 5.44 40.19
C MET A 21 80.45 6.78 39.69
N GLY A 22 81.09 7.44 38.72
CA GLY A 22 80.61 8.73 38.18
C GLY A 22 79.33 8.64 37.35
N ASN A 23 79.08 7.49 36.69
CA ASN A 23 77.80 7.22 36.03
C ASN A 23 76.73 6.70 37.00
N TRP A 24 77.15 6.07 38.11
CA TRP A 24 76.23 5.50 39.11
C TRP A 24 75.40 6.57 39.81
N GLU A 25 76.01 7.70 40.18
CA GLU A 25 75.31 8.83 40.80
C GLU A 25 74.22 9.39 39.88
N LYS A 26 74.51 9.55 38.59
CA LYS A 26 73.53 10.03 37.60
C LYS A 26 72.34 9.08 37.41
N ILE A 27 72.60 7.77 37.45
CA ILE A 27 71.56 6.73 37.35
C ILE A 27 70.74 6.67 38.63
N LYS A 28 71.37 6.88 39.80
CA LYS A 28 70.70 6.93 41.08
C LYS A 28 69.78 8.15 41.19
N ASP A 29 70.24 9.31 40.72
CA ASP A 29 69.48 10.56 40.75
C ASP A 29 68.29 10.55 39.77
N ASN A 30 68.41 9.86 38.63
CA ASN A 30 67.34 9.72 37.63
C ASN A 30 66.78 8.28 37.56
N TRP A 31 66.69 7.61 38.70
CA TRP A 31 66.33 6.19 38.74
C TRP A 31 64.98 5.88 38.07
N ASP A 32 64.00 6.76 38.18
CA ASP A 32 62.66 6.53 37.63
C ASP A 32 62.64 6.44 36.09
N GLU A 33 63.61 7.05 35.41
CA GLU A 33 63.76 6.98 33.96
C GLU A 33 64.51 5.70 33.51
N TYR A 34 65.54 5.31 34.26
CA TYR A 34 66.42 4.20 33.88
C TYR A 34 66.04 2.84 34.49
N ARG A 35 65.11 2.80 35.45
CA ARG A 35 64.71 1.57 36.18
C ARG A 35 64.17 0.45 35.30
N CYS A 36 63.59 0.76 34.14
CA CYS A 36 63.06 -0.22 33.20
C CYS A 36 63.97 -0.49 32.00
N ASN A 37 65.20 0.02 32.02
CA ASN A 37 66.21 -0.35 31.04
C ASN A 37 66.77 -1.76 31.36
N PRO A 38 66.70 -2.73 30.42
CA PRO A 38 67.10 -4.12 30.65
C PRO A 38 68.53 -4.30 31.19
N MET A 39 69.43 -3.36 30.92
CA MET A 39 70.82 -3.40 31.39
C MET A 39 70.96 -3.16 32.91
N TYR A 40 70.04 -2.40 33.52
CA TYR A 40 70.13 -1.98 34.93
C TYR A 40 69.15 -2.72 35.85
N ILE A 41 68.19 -3.46 35.30
CA ILE A 41 67.24 -4.28 36.07
C ILE A 41 67.92 -5.30 36.98
N PRO A 42 68.85 -6.18 36.52
CA PRO A 42 69.40 -7.25 37.37
C PRO A 42 70.25 -6.71 38.53
N VAL A 43 70.73 -5.46 38.41
CA VAL A 43 71.54 -4.77 39.41
C VAL A 43 70.75 -3.69 40.18
N ALA A 44 69.42 -3.67 40.05
CA ALA A 44 68.57 -2.66 40.68
C ALA A 44 68.74 -2.58 42.20
N GLY A 45 68.82 -3.73 42.88
CA GLY A 45 69.06 -3.78 44.33
C GLY A 45 70.44 -3.27 44.78
N PHE A 46 71.41 -3.16 43.87
CA PHE A 46 72.72 -2.54 44.14
C PHE A 46 72.72 -1.03 43.90
N ILE A 47 71.83 -0.53 43.03
CA ILE A 47 71.71 0.90 42.71
C ILE A 47 70.85 1.61 43.76
N ARG A 48 69.80 0.93 44.23
CA ARG A 48 68.89 1.39 45.28
C ARG A 48 68.62 0.27 46.28
N PRO A 49 69.12 0.37 47.52
CA PRO A 49 68.93 -0.68 48.54
C PRO A 49 67.48 -0.76 49.05
N ASP A 50 66.66 0.22 48.71
CA ASP A 50 65.23 0.32 49.01
C ASP A 50 64.34 -0.52 48.08
N VAL A 51 64.85 -0.98 46.93
CA VAL A 51 64.06 -1.76 45.96
C VAL A 51 64.70 -3.13 45.70
N SER A 52 63.90 -4.19 45.77
CA SER A 52 64.38 -5.50 45.34
C SER A 52 64.41 -5.60 43.82
N THR A 53 65.40 -6.32 43.28
CA THR A 53 65.51 -6.63 41.84
C THR A 53 64.22 -7.25 41.30
N SER A 54 63.56 -8.09 42.10
CA SER A 54 62.29 -8.75 41.76
C SER A 54 61.13 -7.76 41.65
N ASP A 55 60.98 -6.86 42.63
CA ASP A 55 59.88 -5.90 42.65
C ASP A 55 59.98 -4.90 41.50
N ASN A 56 61.20 -4.46 41.18
CA ASN A 56 61.42 -3.57 40.04
C ASN A 56 61.14 -4.27 38.70
N PHE A 57 61.50 -5.55 38.56
CA PHE A 57 61.19 -6.33 37.36
C PHE A 57 59.68 -6.50 37.16
N ILE A 58 58.95 -6.84 38.22
CA ILE A 58 57.48 -6.97 38.18
C ILE A 58 56.83 -5.64 37.81
N HIS A 59 57.30 -4.53 38.41
CA HIS A 59 56.77 -3.20 38.10
C HIS A 59 57.00 -2.83 36.62
N CYS A 60 58.21 -3.00 36.09
CA CYS A 60 58.51 -2.67 34.70
C CYS A 60 57.75 -3.56 33.71
N THR A 61 57.58 -4.85 34.03
CA THR A 61 56.79 -5.77 33.21
C THR A 61 55.31 -5.38 33.19
N ASN A 62 54.76 -4.98 34.34
CA ASN A 62 53.37 -4.52 34.44
C ASN A 62 53.15 -3.19 33.70
N THR A 63 54.09 -2.24 33.77
CA THR A 63 54.00 -0.98 33.02
C THR A 63 54.10 -1.20 31.51
N LEU A 64 54.94 -2.14 31.07
CA LEU A 64 55.02 -2.52 29.66
C LEU A 64 53.74 -3.21 29.18
N ALA A 65 53.17 -4.11 29.99
CA ALA A 65 51.88 -4.74 29.73
C ALA A 65 50.74 -3.71 29.67
N ALA A 66 50.74 -2.72 30.58
CA ALA A 66 49.77 -1.63 30.57
C ALA A 66 49.89 -0.73 29.33
N SER A 67 51.10 -0.49 28.83
CA SER A 67 51.33 0.24 27.57
C SER A 67 50.76 -0.51 26.37
N ILE A 68 50.98 -1.83 26.30
CA ILE A 68 50.42 -2.69 25.25
C ILE A 68 48.89 -2.69 25.33
N TRP A 69 48.33 -2.84 26.53
CA TRP A 69 46.89 -2.77 26.75
C TRP A 69 46.31 -1.40 26.38
N GLY A 70 47.05 -0.32 26.63
CA GLY A 70 46.67 1.04 26.22
C GLY A 70 46.58 1.18 24.69
N ILE A 71 47.49 0.56 23.93
CA ILE A 71 47.43 0.54 22.46
C ILE A 71 46.22 -0.24 21.97
N VAL A 72 45.97 -1.42 22.54
CA VAL A 72 44.79 -2.24 22.20
C VAL A 72 43.49 -1.50 22.54
N GLN A 73 43.42 -0.87 23.70
CA GLN A 73 42.25 -0.11 24.14
C GLN A 73 42.01 1.13 23.27
N ALA A 74 43.07 1.85 22.87
CA ALA A 74 42.96 2.97 21.95
C ALA A 74 42.41 2.54 20.59
N GLN A 75 42.90 1.42 20.07
CA GLN A 75 42.42 0.85 18.82
C GLN A 75 40.96 0.36 18.93
N LEU A 76 40.60 -0.28 20.05
CA LEU A 76 39.24 -0.71 20.35
C LEU A 76 38.27 0.48 20.42
N ASN A 77 38.66 1.55 21.11
CA ASN A 77 37.89 2.79 21.20
C ASN A 77 37.73 3.48 19.84
N SER A 78 38.74 3.42 18.97
CA SER A 78 38.64 3.91 17.59
C SER A 78 37.63 3.10 16.78
N TYR A 79 37.65 1.76 16.89
CA TYR A 79 36.64 0.91 16.24
C TYR A 79 35.23 1.18 16.76
N PHE A 80 35.05 1.38 18.07
CA PHE A 80 33.75 1.76 18.64
C PHE A 80 33.32 3.17 18.23
N GLY A 81 34.26 4.10 18.02
CA GLY A 81 33.99 5.43 17.46
C GLY A 81 33.42 5.33 16.05
N VAL A 82 34.07 4.56 15.17
CA VAL A 82 33.61 4.35 13.78
C VAL A 82 32.25 3.61 13.74
N LEU A 83 32.05 2.62 14.60
CA LEU A 83 30.77 1.92 14.72
C LEU A 83 29.66 2.86 15.23
N GLY A 84 29.97 3.71 16.21
CA GLY A 84 29.06 4.73 16.73
C GLY A 84 28.67 5.76 15.66
N GLU A 85 29.63 6.28 14.92
CA GLU A 85 29.40 7.19 13.79
C GLU A 85 28.57 6.54 12.69
N SER A 86 28.83 5.27 12.37
CA SER A 86 28.04 4.52 11.39
C SER A 86 26.59 4.31 11.85
N LEU A 87 26.37 4.05 13.14
CA LEU A 87 25.02 3.97 13.72
C LEU A 87 24.29 5.33 13.71
N VAL A 88 25.00 6.43 13.96
CA VAL A 88 24.43 7.79 13.86
C VAL A 88 24.08 8.13 12.40
N GLN A 89 24.96 7.77 11.46
CA GLN A 89 24.69 7.89 10.02
C GLN A 89 23.57 6.97 9.53
N LEU A 90 23.23 5.88 10.24
CA LEU A 90 22.06 5.04 9.98
C LEU A 90 20.77 5.60 10.60
N THR A 91 20.85 6.33 11.73
CA THR A 91 19.66 6.91 12.39
C THR A 91 19.21 8.23 11.77
N GLY A 92 20.13 9.04 11.24
CA GLY A 92 19.81 10.24 10.44
C GLY A 92 18.87 9.99 9.25
N PRO A 93 19.15 9.01 8.36
CA PRO A 93 18.29 8.69 7.22
C PRO A 93 16.99 8.01 7.62
N LEU A 94 16.83 7.42 8.82
CA LEU A 94 15.52 6.90 9.25
C LEU A 94 14.48 8.02 9.39
N GLY A 95 14.89 9.22 9.81
CA GLY A 95 14.02 10.41 9.82
C GLY A 95 13.65 10.85 8.41
N LEU A 96 14.64 10.89 7.51
CA LEU A 96 14.44 11.26 6.10
C LEU A 96 13.57 10.23 5.35
N PHE A 97 13.79 8.93 5.57
CA PHE A 97 12.97 7.84 5.04
C PHE A 97 11.53 7.92 5.55
N ARG A 98 11.33 8.16 6.85
CA ARG A 98 9.98 8.39 7.41
C ARG A 98 9.31 9.62 6.78
N TYR A 99 10.07 10.68 6.50
CA TYR A 99 9.56 11.87 5.83
C TYR A 99 9.18 11.60 4.37
N VAL A 100 10.01 10.87 3.63
CA VAL A 100 9.75 10.45 2.24
C VAL A 100 8.53 9.52 2.17
N ILE A 101 8.44 8.52 3.06
CA ILE A 101 7.27 7.63 3.16
C ILE A 101 6.01 8.44 3.51
N SER A 102 6.09 9.41 4.41
CA SER A 102 4.98 10.29 4.75
C SER A 102 4.53 11.14 3.55
N ARG A 103 5.47 11.68 2.76
CA ARG A 103 5.17 12.40 1.51
C ARG A 103 4.54 11.51 0.46
N ILE A 104 5.07 10.31 0.23
CA ILE A 104 4.50 9.33 -0.71
C ILE A 104 3.07 8.97 -0.30
N ARG A 105 2.83 8.71 1.00
CA ARG A 105 1.49 8.40 1.50
C ARG A 105 0.51 9.56 1.29
N LYS A 106 0.92 10.79 1.60
CA LYS A 106 0.09 11.99 1.38
C LYS A 106 -0.19 12.20 -0.11
N PHE A 107 0.81 12.02 -0.97
CA PHE A 107 0.65 12.09 -2.42
C PHE A 107 -0.36 11.05 -2.92
N LEU A 108 -0.22 9.79 -2.53
CA LEU A 108 -1.16 8.71 -2.90
C LEU A 108 -2.59 9.02 -2.44
N PHE A 109 -2.80 9.45 -1.20
CA PHE A 109 -4.13 9.83 -0.73
C PHE A 109 -4.69 11.03 -1.51
N SER A 110 -3.87 12.04 -1.80
CA SER A 110 -4.31 13.19 -2.59
C SER A 110 -4.67 12.81 -4.03
N PHE A 111 -3.93 11.88 -4.63
CA PHE A 111 -4.17 11.37 -5.97
C PHE A 111 -5.44 10.51 -6.02
N MET A 112 -5.64 9.62 -5.04
CA MET A 112 -6.86 8.83 -4.92
C MET A 112 -8.09 9.73 -4.70
N ALA A 113 -7.99 10.74 -3.83
CA ALA A 113 -9.07 11.69 -3.59
C ALA A 113 -9.43 12.48 -4.86
N GLN A 114 -8.43 12.97 -5.61
CA GLN A 114 -8.66 13.67 -6.88
C GLN A 114 -9.25 12.74 -7.95
N THR A 115 -8.77 11.50 -8.04
CA THR A 115 -9.26 10.52 -9.01
C THR A 115 -10.70 10.11 -8.70
N MET A 116 -11.03 9.85 -7.44
CA MET A 116 -12.41 9.57 -7.03
C MET A 116 -13.31 10.79 -7.18
N SER A 117 -12.82 11.99 -6.90
CA SER A 117 -13.59 13.22 -7.14
C SER A 117 -13.93 13.39 -8.62
N LYS A 118 -12.96 13.16 -9.53
CA LYS A 118 -13.19 13.19 -10.98
C LYS A 118 -14.09 12.04 -11.46
N ALA A 119 -13.93 10.84 -10.90
CA ALA A 119 -14.77 9.69 -11.23
C ALA A 119 -16.23 9.93 -10.82
N THR A 120 -16.49 10.45 -9.62
CA THR A 120 -17.84 10.79 -9.16
C THR A 120 -18.47 11.90 -10.02
N GLY A 121 -17.69 12.92 -10.41
CA GLY A 121 -18.15 13.96 -11.34
C GLY A 121 -18.52 13.39 -12.72
N SER A 122 -17.72 12.47 -13.25
CA SER A 122 -18.00 11.78 -14.52
C SER A 122 -19.24 10.87 -14.45
N THR A 123 -19.44 10.17 -13.33
CA THR A 123 -20.61 9.31 -13.10
C THR A 123 -21.91 10.13 -13.07
N SER A 124 -21.87 11.34 -12.51
CA SER A 124 -23.04 12.24 -12.51
C SER A 124 -23.52 12.60 -13.93
N MET A 125 -22.58 12.94 -14.82
CA MET A 125 -22.90 13.19 -16.24
C MET A 125 -23.47 11.94 -16.93
N PHE A 126 -22.93 10.75 -16.65
CA PHE A 126 -23.45 9.49 -17.19
C PHE A 126 -24.88 9.19 -16.72
N LEU A 127 -25.17 9.43 -15.44
CA LEU A 127 -26.54 9.32 -14.89
C LEU A 127 -27.50 10.32 -15.54
N HIS A 128 -27.03 11.53 -15.88
CA HIS A 128 -27.83 12.51 -16.63
C HIS A 128 -28.19 12.01 -18.04
N TYR A 129 -27.24 11.40 -18.76
CA TYR A 129 -27.53 10.80 -20.07
C TYR A 129 -28.49 9.61 -19.96
N LEU A 130 -28.29 8.71 -19.00
CA LEU A 130 -29.18 7.55 -18.80
C LEU A 130 -30.61 7.97 -18.46
N THR A 131 -30.78 8.97 -17.59
CA THR A 131 -32.10 9.51 -17.27
C THR A 131 -32.74 10.16 -18.49
N LYS A 132 -31.97 10.88 -19.32
CA LYS A 132 -32.49 11.45 -20.56
C LYS A 132 -32.94 10.39 -21.57
N ILE A 133 -32.18 9.29 -21.71
CA ILE A 133 -32.55 8.16 -22.57
C ILE A 133 -33.84 7.49 -22.07
N GLN A 134 -33.96 7.25 -20.76
CA GLN A 134 -35.19 6.72 -20.16
C GLN A 134 -36.39 7.62 -20.43
N ASP A 135 -36.19 8.94 -20.34
CA ASP A 135 -37.24 9.93 -20.59
C ASP A 135 -37.69 9.93 -22.06
N VAL A 136 -36.75 9.78 -22.99
CA VAL A 136 -37.03 9.61 -24.44
C VAL A 136 -37.78 8.30 -24.70
N MET A 137 -37.36 7.19 -24.09
CA MET A 137 -38.05 5.90 -24.23
C MET A 137 -39.49 5.96 -23.68
N LYS A 138 -39.70 6.60 -22.53
CA LYS A 138 -41.04 6.79 -21.96
C LYS A 138 -41.94 7.61 -22.90
N ARG A 139 -41.40 8.67 -23.52
CA ARG A 139 -42.14 9.47 -24.52
C ARG A 139 -42.48 8.66 -25.78
N PHE A 140 -41.57 7.80 -26.24
CA PHE A 140 -41.78 6.95 -27.41
C PHE A 140 -42.87 5.89 -27.16
N VAL A 141 -42.83 5.21 -26.01
CA VAL A 141 -43.87 4.24 -25.61
C VAL A 141 -45.22 4.92 -25.44
N ALA A 142 -45.25 6.12 -24.84
CA ALA A 142 -46.49 6.90 -24.69
C ALA A 142 -47.10 7.29 -26.05
N GLN A 143 -46.28 7.70 -27.03
CA GLN A 143 -46.75 7.99 -28.39
C GLN A 143 -47.24 6.72 -29.11
N GLY A 144 -46.57 5.59 -28.93
CA GLY A 144 -47.02 4.30 -29.48
C GLY A 144 -48.37 3.85 -28.90
N TYR A 145 -48.59 4.09 -27.61
CA TYR A 145 -49.85 3.76 -26.95
C TYR A 145 -51.03 4.60 -27.50
N ILE A 146 -50.79 5.88 -27.79
CA ILE A 146 -51.79 6.75 -28.43
C ILE A 146 -52.13 6.25 -29.84
N GLY A 147 -51.13 5.84 -30.63
CA GLY A 147 -51.35 5.27 -31.96
C GLY A 147 -52.18 3.98 -31.94
N ALA A 148 -51.87 3.06 -31.03
CA ALA A 148 -52.63 1.83 -30.85
C ALA A 148 -54.09 2.11 -30.40
N PHE A 149 -54.28 3.10 -29.52
CA PHE A 149 -55.60 3.49 -29.06
C PHE A 149 -56.44 4.10 -30.19
N LEU A 150 -55.85 4.93 -31.06
CA LEU A 150 -56.53 5.51 -32.22
C LEU A 150 -56.97 4.44 -33.23
N ILE A 151 -56.12 3.43 -33.49
CA ILE A 151 -56.47 2.30 -34.36
C ILE A 151 -57.63 1.51 -33.75
N LYS A 152 -57.59 1.24 -32.45
CA LYS A 152 -58.66 0.54 -31.73
C LYS A 152 -59.99 1.29 -31.81
N VAL A 153 -59.97 2.62 -31.64
CA VAL A 153 -61.16 3.47 -31.79
C VAL A 153 -61.71 3.43 -33.22
N LEU A 154 -60.84 3.45 -34.24
CA LEU A 154 -61.24 3.34 -35.65
C LEU A 154 -61.89 1.98 -35.96
N VAL A 155 -61.31 0.89 -35.48
CA VAL A 155 -61.85 -0.47 -35.68
C VAL A 155 -63.20 -0.63 -34.98
N ASP A 156 -63.33 -0.15 -33.74
CA ASP A 156 -64.61 -0.19 -33.01
C ASP A 156 -65.68 0.65 -33.72
N PHE A 157 -65.31 1.81 -34.26
CA PHE A 157 -66.23 2.65 -35.04
C PHE A 157 -66.76 1.92 -36.28
N ILE A 158 -65.89 1.24 -37.04
CA ILE A 158 -66.30 0.45 -38.21
C ILE A 158 -67.24 -0.70 -37.80
N TRP A 159 -66.93 -1.42 -36.72
CA TRP A 159 -67.78 -2.48 -36.21
C TRP A 159 -69.16 -1.97 -35.73
N SER A 160 -69.20 -0.85 -35.02
CA SER A 160 -70.46 -0.21 -34.63
C SER A 160 -71.28 0.24 -35.84
N PHE A 161 -70.63 0.75 -36.89
CA PHE A 161 -71.33 1.12 -38.12
C PHE A 161 -71.92 -0.11 -38.83
N VAL A 162 -71.13 -1.17 -39.02
CA VAL A 162 -71.58 -2.42 -39.66
C VAL A 162 -72.74 -3.05 -38.89
N THR A 163 -72.66 -3.11 -37.55
CA THR A 163 -73.75 -3.66 -36.73
C THR A 163 -75.03 -2.83 -36.82
N LEU A 164 -74.92 -1.50 -36.98
CA LEU A 164 -76.07 -0.62 -37.20
C LEU A 164 -76.77 -0.94 -38.53
N PHE A 165 -76.04 -1.09 -39.64
CA PHE A 165 -76.63 -1.46 -40.94
C PHE A 165 -77.30 -2.83 -40.91
N ILE A 166 -76.63 -3.82 -40.31
CA ILE A 166 -77.20 -5.15 -40.14
C ILE A 166 -78.48 -5.09 -39.30
N SER A 167 -78.50 -4.30 -38.22
CA SER A 167 -79.67 -4.13 -37.36
C SER A 167 -80.86 -3.50 -38.10
N ILE A 168 -80.62 -2.48 -38.94
CA ILE A 168 -81.66 -1.87 -39.77
C ILE A 168 -82.24 -2.88 -40.75
N VAL A 169 -81.38 -3.63 -41.46
CA VAL A 169 -81.84 -4.66 -42.42
C VAL A 169 -82.63 -5.76 -41.71
N LYS A 170 -82.15 -6.25 -40.56
CA LYS A 170 -82.86 -7.23 -39.73
C LYS A 170 -84.26 -6.72 -39.37
N THR A 171 -84.36 -5.50 -38.88
CA THR A 171 -85.66 -4.89 -38.49
C THR A 171 -86.62 -4.82 -39.67
N PHE A 172 -86.13 -4.43 -40.85
CA PHE A 172 -86.95 -4.36 -42.07
C PHE A 172 -87.47 -5.74 -42.51
N VAL A 173 -86.61 -6.76 -42.49
CA VAL A 173 -86.99 -8.14 -42.85
C VAL A 173 -88.04 -8.70 -41.89
N PHE A 174 -87.90 -8.46 -40.58
CA PHE A 174 -88.91 -8.90 -39.60
C PHE A 174 -90.27 -8.26 -39.83
N ILE A 175 -90.32 -6.97 -40.18
CA ILE A 175 -91.59 -6.28 -40.49
C ILE A 175 -92.23 -6.88 -41.75
N LEU A 176 -91.46 -7.12 -42.82
CA LEU A 176 -91.97 -7.75 -44.05
C LEU A 176 -92.51 -9.16 -43.79
N LEU A 177 -91.81 -9.93 -42.96
CA LEU A 177 -92.24 -11.27 -42.58
C LEU A 177 -93.55 -11.24 -41.79
N ALA A 178 -93.71 -10.31 -40.84
CA ALA A 178 -94.94 -10.16 -40.08
C ALA A 178 -96.16 -9.87 -40.98
N ILE A 179 -95.99 -9.01 -41.99
CA ILE A 179 -97.04 -8.70 -42.98
C ILE A 179 -97.39 -9.94 -43.82
N SER A 180 -96.38 -10.69 -44.26
CA SER A 180 -96.58 -11.93 -45.03
C SER A 180 -97.34 -12.99 -44.22
N PHE A 181 -97.06 -13.12 -42.93
CA PHE A 181 -97.76 -14.07 -42.05
C PHE A 181 -99.25 -13.72 -41.86
N ILE A 182 -99.57 -12.43 -41.72
CA ILE A 182 -100.96 -11.95 -41.59
C ILE A 182 -101.78 -12.28 -42.87
N LEU A 183 -101.19 -12.08 -44.05
CA LEU A 183 -101.84 -12.40 -45.33
C LEU A 183 -102.00 -13.92 -45.54
N ALA A 184 -101.04 -14.72 -45.08
CA ALA A 184 -101.08 -16.17 -45.19
C ALA A 184 -102.17 -16.83 -44.32
N LEU A 185 -102.63 -16.16 -43.25
CA LEU A 185 -103.71 -16.66 -42.38
C LEU A 185 -105.05 -16.82 -43.12
N PHE A 186 -105.26 -16.08 -44.21
CA PHE A 186 -106.48 -16.14 -45.03
C PHE A 186 -106.46 -17.24 -46.10
N ASN A 187 -105.34 -17.94 -46.32
CA ASN A 187 -105.24 -19.02 -47.29
C ASN A 187 -104.37 -20.18 -46.77
N PRO A 188 -104.95 -21.35 -46.42
CA PRO A 188 -104.27 -22.39 -45.63
C PRO A 188 -103.05 -23.02 -46.32
N ALA A 189 -102.95 -22.96 -47.65
CA ALA A 189 -101.78 -23.47 -48.37
C ALA A 189 -100.53 -22.58 -48.24
N LEU A 190 -100.70 -21.26 -48.06
CA LEU A 190 -99.59 -20.30 -47.92
C LEU A 190 -99.01 -20.26 -46.50
N LEU A 191 -99.77 -20.70 -45.49
CA LEU A 191 -99.37 -20.67 -44.09
C LEU A 191 -98.18 -21.61 -43.81
N VAL A 192 -98.16 -22.80 -44.42
CA VAL A 192 -97.07 -23.77 -44.26
C VAL A 192 -95.75 -23.21 -44.82
N LEU A 193 -95.80 -22.51 -45.97
CA LEU A 193 -94.63 -21.90 -46.59
C LEU A 193 -94.04 -20.76 -45.72
N ALA A 194 -94.90 -19.92 -45.16
CA ALA A 194 -94.48 -18.79 -44.32
C ALA A 194 -93.77 -19.24 -43.04
N ILE A 195 -94.25 -20.31 -42.40
CA ILE A 195 -93.61 -20.88 -41.18
C ILE A 195 -92.23 -21.45 -41.51
N VAL A 196 -92.09 -22.15 -42.63
CA VAL A 196 -90.80 -22.72 -43.06
C VAL A 196 -89.78 -21.61 -43.34
N LEU A 197 -90.18 -20.56 -44.08
CA LEU A 197 -89.31 -19.40 -44.34
C LEU A 197 -88.90 -18.67 -43.05
N ALA A 198 -89.82 -18.49 -42.11
CA ALA A 198 -89.52 -17.87 -40.82
C ALA A 198 -88.51 -18.67 -40.00
N SER A 199 -88.63 -20.01 -39.99
CA SER A 199 -87.68 -20.88 -39.28
C SER A 199 -86.28 -20.87 -39.91
N LEU A 200 -86.19 -20.80 -41.24
CA LEU A 200 -84.91 -20.72 -41.97
C LEU A 200 -84.20 -19.38 -41.73
N ILE A 201 -84.96 -18.28 -41.69
CA ILE A 201 -84.40 -16.96 -41.40
C ILE A 201 -83.87 -16.93 -39.96
N ALA A 202 -84.63 -17.42 -38.98
CA ALA A 202 -84.18 -17.50 -37.59
C ALA A 202 -82.95 -18.40 -37.38
N ALA A 203 -82.83 -19.50 -38.15
CA ALA A 203 -81.69 -20.41 -38.06
C ALA A 203 -80.39 -19.85 -38.67
N SER A 204 -80.49 -18.88 -39.58
CA SER A 204 -79.35 -18.33 -40.32
C SER A 204 -78.52 -17.29 -39.54
N GLY A 205 -78.83 -17.04 -38.27
CA GLY A 205 -78.10 -16.07 -37.42
C GLY A 205 -78.34 -14.61 -37.79
N PHE A 206 -79.28 -14.35 -38.69
CA PHE A 206 -79.93 -13.06 -38.84
C PHE A 206 -80.85 -12.78 -37.65
#